data_AF-A0AAQ3RIS0-F1
#
_entry.id   AF-A0AAQ3RIS0-F1
#
_cell.length_a   1.000
_cell.length_b   1.000
_cell.length_c   1.000
_cell.angle_alpha   90.00
_cell.angle_beta   90.00
_cell.angle_gamma   90.00
#
_symmetry.space_group_name_H-M   'P 1'
#
loop_
_entity.id
_entity.type
_entity.pdbx_description
1 polymer ?
#
loop_
_entity_poly.entity_id
_entity_poly.type
_entity_poly.pdbx_seq_one_letter_code
_entity_poly.pdbx_strand_id
1 'polypeptide(L)'
;MSRAAIVSIVILLITGCEAQASIKCPTVIEDVTPCVSFLKSNTKHPSEECCQGIKSLNGEAGSHENREAICLCLKQGLTAIGDYDPQRIPLVPKECGLSVTLPPIDDKTDCTK
;
A
#
# COMPACT_ATOMS: atom_id res chain seq x y z
N MET A 1 -36.69 -31.99 -25.12
CA MET A 1 -35.67 -31.85 -24.06
C MET A 1 -34.67 -30.81 -24.55
N SER A 2 -34.87 -29.56 -24.13
CA SER A 2 -34.24 -28.37 -24.67
C SER A 2 -32.72 -28.36 -24.43
N ARG A 3 -31.95 -28.26 -25.51
CA ARG A 3 -30.50 -28.02 -25.49
C ARG A 3 -30.28 -26.51 -25.59
N ALA A 4 -30.20 -25.86 -24.44
CA ALA A 4 -29.71 -24.50 -24.24
C ALA A 4 -28.98 -24.53 -22.89
N ALA A 5 -27.85 -23.89 -22.65
CA ALA A 5 -27.12 -22.90 -23.42
C ALA A 5 -25.64 -23.03 -23.07
N ILE A 6 -24.83 -22.51 -23.98
CA ILE A 6 -23.40 -22.23 -23.86
C ILE A 6 -23.17 -21.36 -22.63
N VAL A 7 -22.34 -21.81 -21.68
CA VAL A 7 -21.56 -20.92 -20.81
C VAL A 7 -20.16 -21.51 -20.68
N SER A 8 -19.36 -21.27 -21.71
CA SER A 8 -17.91 -21.30 -21.59
C SER A 8 -17.46 -19.90 -21.18
N ILE A 9 -17.22 -19.68 -19.89
CA ILE A 9 -16.14 -18.79 -19.46
C ILE A 9 -15.37 -19.55 -18.38
N VAL A 10 -14.19 -19.99 -18.78
CA VAL A 10 -13.12 -20.48 -17.95
C VAL A 10 -12.74 -19.36 -16.98
N ILE A 11 -13.10 -19.50 -15.71
CA ILE A 11 -12.48 -18.69 -14.66
C ILE A 11 -11.09 -19.28 -14.49
N LEU A 12 -10.12 -18.69 -15.18
CA LEU A 12 -8.70 -18.84 -14.90
C LEU A 12 -8.49 -18.35 -13.47
N LEU A 13 -8.54 -19.27 -12.51
CA LEU A 13 -7.94 -19.07 -11.20
C LEU A 13 -6.45 -18.92 -11.45
N ILE A 14 -6.00 -17.66 -11.54
CA ILE A 14 -4.59 -17.32 -11.41
C ILE A 14 -4.26 -17.57 -9.94
N THR A 15 -4.00 -18.82 -9.58
CA THR A 15 -3.19 -19.12 -8.41
C THR A 15 -1.77 -18.70 -8.77
N GLY A 16 -1.48 -17.42 -8.55
CA GLY A 16 -0.11 -17.01 -8.27
C GLY A 16 0.38 -17.84 -7.09
N CYS A 17 1.67 -18.13 -7.06
CA CYS A 17 2.31 -18.76 -5.93
C CYS A 17 2.18 -17.80 -4.73
N GLU A 18 1.09 -17.91 -3.97
CA GLU A 18 0.88 -17.20 -2.72
C GLU A 18 1.88 -17.79 -1.72
N ALA A 19 3.11 -17.26 -1.71
CA ALA A 19 3.69 -16.95 -0.42
C ALA A 19 2.70 -15.95 0.18
N GLN A 20 1.82 -16.46 1.04
CA GLN A 20 0.69 -15.70 1.54
C GLN A 20 1.22 -14.70 2.56
N ALA A 21 1.76 -13.59 2.06
CA ALA A 21 1.92 -12.39 2.85
C ALA A 21 0.55 -12.13 3.47
N SER A 22 0.48 -12.13 4.81
CA SER A 22 -0.77 -11.82 5.52
C SER A 22 -1.28 -10.40 5.23
N ILE A 23 -0.47 -9.60 4.54
CA ILE A 23 -0.71 -8.22 4.14
C ILE A 23 -1.80 -8.16 3.07
N LYS A 24 -2.89 -7.47 3.39
CA LYS A 24 -3.97 -7.21 2.43
C LYS A 24 -3.91 -5.76 1.99
N CYS A 25 -3.81 -5.50 0.68
CA CYS A 25 -3.76 -4.13 0.19
C CYS A 25 -4.90 -3.23 0.68
N PRO A 26 -6.17 -3.67 0.76
CA PRO A 26 -7.22 -2.83 1.33
C PRO A 26 -6.91 -2.31 2.74
N THR A 27 -6.32 -3.14 3.60
CA THR A 27 -5.90 -2.75 4.95
C THR A 27 -4.74 -1.76 4.90
N VAL A 28 -3.75 -1.99 4.04
CA VAL A 28 -2.63 -1.04 3.85
C VAL A 28 -3.12 0.32 3.38
N ILE A 29 -4.08 0.34 2.44
CA ILE A 29 -4.67 1.58 1.94
C ILE A 29 -5.47 2.29 3.02
N GLU A 30 -6.26 1.55 3.81
CA GLU A 30 -7.01 2.10 4.94
C GLU A 30 -6.07 2.78 5.95
N ASP A 31 -4.96 2.12 6.32
CA ASP A 31 -3.97 2.64 7.26
C ASP A 31 -3.32 3.95 6.78
N VAL A 32 -3.07 4.11 5.48
CA VAL A 32 -2.40 5.32 4.94
C VAL A 32 -3.34 6.38 4.39
N THR A 33 -4.65 6.11 4.29
CA THR A 33 -5.63 7.08 3.79
C THR A 33 -5.59 8.42 4.55
N PRO A 34 -5.45 8.45 5.89
CA PRO A 34 -5.33 9.72 6.61
C PRO A 34 -4.07 10.53 6.26
N CYS A 35 -3.05 9.91 5.65
CA CYS A 35 -1.81 10.57 5.28
C CYS A 35 -1.91 11.43 4.02
N VAL A 36 -2.99 11.29 3.23
CA VAL A 36 -3.12 11.92 1.90
C VAL A 36 -2.95 13.44 1.96
N SER A 37 -3.58 14.12 2.92
CA SER A 37 -3.45 15.58 3.06
C SER A 37 -2.01 16.03 3.28
N PHE A 38 -1.24 15.26 4.05
CA PHE A 38 0.19 15.53 4.23
C PHE A 38 0.97 15.25 2.95
N LEU A 39 0.75 14.11 2.29
CA LEU A 39 1.44 13.76 1.04
C LEU A 39 1.19 14.77 -0.09
N LYS A 40 0.04 15.43 -0.09
CA LYS A 40 -0.32 16.50 -1.02
C LYS A 40 0.15 17.90 -0.61
N SER A 41 0.92 18.02 0.47
CA SER A 41 1.35 19.30 1.04
C SER A 41 0.22 20.23 1.50
N ASN A 42 -0.99 19.70 1.74
CA ASN A 42 -2.10 20.48 2.31
C ASN A 42 -1.90 20.72 3.81
N THR A 43 -1.09 19.90 4.48
CA THR A 43 -0.72 20.07 5.90
C THR A 43 0.78 20.05 6.10
N LYS A 44 1.24 20.68 7.19
CA LYS A 44 2.67 20.68 7.58
C LYS A 44 3.09 19.38 8.26
N HIS A 45 2.17 18.74 8.98
CA HIS A 45 2.41 17.50 9.74
C HIS A 45 1.35 16.45 9.37
N PRO A 46 1.67 15.14 9.50
CA PRO A 46 0.68 14.07 9.42
C PRO A 46 -0.38 14.21 10.53
N SER A 47 -1.59 13.69 10.30
CA SER A 47 -2.58 13.57 11.36
C SER A 47 -2.19 12.47 12.36
N GLU A 48 -2.83 12.46 13.53
CA GLU A 48 -2.63 11.39 14.51
C GLU A 48 -3.02 10.03 13.95
N GLU A 49 -4.12 9.97 13.19
CA GLU A 49 -4.61 8.76 12.53
C GLU A 49 -3.63 8.27 11.46
N CYS A 50 -3.01 9.18 10.70
CA CYS A 50 -1.94 8.80 9.77
C CYS A 50 -0.78 8.15 10.52
N CYS A 51 -0.35 8.75 11.63
CA CYS A 51 0.72 8.17 12.43
C CYS A 51 0.35 6.84 13.07
N GLN A 52 -0.92 6.63 13.42
CA GLN A 52 -1.40 5.34 13.91
C GLN A 52 -1.32 4.27 12.82
N GLY A 53 -1.80 4.55 11.61
CA GLY A 53 -1.72 3.60 10.49
C GLY A 53 -0.28 3.25 10.11
N ILE A 54 0.62 4.24 10.10
CA ILE A 54 2.04 4.00 9.80
C ILE A 54 2.71 3.17 10.91
N LYS A 55 2.32 3.34 12.17
CA LYS A 55 2.77 2.47 13.28
C LYS A 55 2.27 1.03 13.11
N SER A 56 1.02 0.83 12.69
CA SER A 56 0.45 -0.49 12.38
C SER A 56 1.24 -1.18 11.27
N LEU A 57 1.43 -0.51 10.13
CA LEU A 57 2.21 -1.03 9.00
C LEU A 57 3.65 -1.35 9.38
N ASN A 58 4.27 -0.53 10.22
CA ASN A 58 5.61 -0.80 10.72
C ASN A 58 5.67 -2.08 11.56
N GLY A 59 4.62 -2.39 12.33
CA GLY A 59 4.51 -3.66 13.07
C GLY A 59 4.38 -4.88 12.15
N GLU A 60 3.82 -4.69 10.95
CA GLU A 60 3.64 -5.75 9.95
C GLU A 60 4.88 -5.95 9.05
N ALA A 61 5.75 -4.94 8.92
CA ALA A 61 6.93 -4.91 8.04
C ALA A 61 8.12 -5.79 8.48
N GLY A 62 7.90 -6.79 9.35
CA GLY A 62 8.97 -7.59 9.98
C GLY A 62 9.76 -8.49 9.02
N SER A 63 9.17 -8.92 7.90
CA SER A 63 9.82 -9.78 6.89
C SER A 63 10.04 -9.04 5.55
N HIS A 64 10.95 -9.55 4.72
CA HIS A 64 11.14 -9.02 3.36
C HIS A 64 9.85 -9.11 2.53
N GLU A 65 9.20 -10.27 2.57
CA GLU A 65 7.93 -10.55 1.89
C GLU A 65 6.83 -9.55 2.29
N ASN A 66 6.70 -9.25 3.58
CA ASN A 66 5.72 -8.26 4.03
C ASN A 66 6.07 -6.84 3.56
N ARG A 67 7.36 -6.46 3.58
CA ARG A 67 7.79 -5.14 3.08
C ARG A 67 7.53 -4.97 1.59
N GLU A 68 7.83 -6.00 0.80
CA GLU A 68 7.55 -6.03 -0.62
C GLU A 68 6.04 -5.94 -0.89
N ALA A 69 5.23 -6.71 -0.18
CA ALA A 69 3.77 -6.65 -0.28
C ALA A 69 3.21 -5.26 0.10
N ILE A 70 3.66 -4.68 1.22
CA ILE A 70 3.27 -3.32 1.63
C ILE A 70 3.68 -2.31 0.55
N CYS A 71 4.90 -2.37 0.03
CA CYS A 71 5.36 -1.47 -1.03
C CYS A 71 4.47 -1.56 -2.28
N LEU A 72 4.16 -2.77 -2.74
CA LEU A 72 3.29 -2.98 -3.90
C LEU A 72 1.89 -2.40 -3.68
N CYS A 73 1.33 -2.61 -2.49
CA CYS A 73 0.04 -2.03 -2.11
C CYS A 73 0.08 -0.50 -2.08
N LEU A 74 1.10 0.10 -1.46
CA LEU A 74 1.27 1.56 -1.41
C LEU A 74 1.42 2.13 -2.82
N LYS A 75 2.25 1.51 -3.67
CA LYS A 75 2.43 1.91 -5.06
C LYS A 75 1.10 1.94 -5.81
N GLN A 76 0.27 0.90 -5.67
CA GLN A 76 -1.06 0.85 -6.26
C GLN A 76 -1.98 1.95 -5.70
N GLY A 77 -2.04 2.10 -4.37
CA GLY A 77 -2.89 3.11 -3.72
C GLY A 77 -2.53 4.54 -4.09
N LEU A 78 -1.24 4.85 -4.21
CA LEU A 78 -0.75 6.18 -4.57
C LEU A 78 -1.18 6.59 -5.98
N THR A 79 -1.39 5.64 -6.91
CA THR A 79 -1.95 5.97 -8.23
C THR A 79 -3.42 6.43 -8.15
N ALA A 80 -4.16 5.99 -7.13
CA ALA A 80 -5.59 6.31 -6.97
C ALA A 80 -5.82 7.69 -6.33
N ILE A 81 -4.83 8.26 -5.63
CA ILE A 81 -4.99 9.56 -4.96
C ILE A 81 -4.66 10.76 -5.87
N GLY A 82 -4.17 10.54 -7.09
CA GLY A 82 -3.74 11.60 -8.01
C GLY A 82 -2.40 12.23 -7.58
N ASP A 83 -2.18 13.51 -7.88
CA ASP A 83 -0.91 14.19 -7.59
C ASP A 83 -0.61 14.23 -6.08
N TYR A 84 0.62 13.85 -5.73
CA TYR A 84 1.23 13.96 -4.40
C TYR A 84 2.73 14.23 -4.55
N ASP A 85 3.42 14.56 -3.46
CA ASP A 85 4.88 14.71 -3.44
C ASP A 85 5.55 13.44 -2.87
N PRO A 86 6.23 12.62 -3.70
CA PRO A 86 6.94 11.43 -3.24
C PRO A 86 8.02 11.72 -2.21
N GLN A 87 8.58 12.94 -2.18
CA GLN A 87 9.60 13.33 -1.21
C GLN A 87 9.04 13.50 0.21
N ARG A 88 7.71 13.52 0.37
CA ARG A 88 7.07 13.57 1.69
C ARG A 88 6.86 12.20 2.31
N ILE A 89 6.84 11.13 1.53
CA ILE A 89 6.69 9.77 2.05
C ILE A 89 7.77 9.43 3.10
N PRO A 90 9.08 9.70 2.85
CA PRO A 90 10.12 9.47 3.85
C PRO A 90 10.02 10.34 5.11
N LEU A 91 9.24 11.41 5.07
CA LEU A 91 9.03 12.29 6.21
C LEU A 91 7.96 11.74 7.15
N VAL A 92 6.99 10.94 6.64
CA VAL A 92 5.87 10.44 7.45
C VAL A 92 6.37 9.66 8.68
N PRO A 93 7.25 8.65 8.57
CA PRO A 93 7.71 7.93 9.76
C PRO A 93 8.45 8.85 10.75
N LYS A 94 9.26 9.79 10.26
CA LYS A 94 10.03 10.73 11.09
C LYS A 94 9.13 11.65 11.89
N GLU A 95 8.15 12.27 11.22
CA GLU A 95 7.14 13.14 11.85
C GLU A 95 6.26 12.36 12.83
N CYS A 96 6.07 11.05 12.61
CA CYS A 96 5.34 10.15 13.50
C CYS A 96 6.19 9.55 14.64
N GLY A 97 7.45 9.95 14.77
CA GLY A 97 8.37 9.49 15.82
C GLY A 97 8.88 8.06 15.64
N LEU A 98 8.85 7.54 14.41
CA LEU A 98 9.37 6.22 14.08
C LEU A 98 10.78 6.30 13.49
N SER A 99 11.69 5.50 14.03
CA SER A 99 13.07 5.36 13.55
C SER A 99 13.17 4.36 12.38
N VAL A 100 12.31 4.48 11.39
CA VAL A 100 12.29 3.62 10.20
C VAL A 100 12.39 4.43 8.92
N THR A 101 13.04 3.85 7.91
CA THR A 101 13.19 4.48 6.60
C THR A 101 12.14 3.92 5.67
N LEU A 102 11.17 4.76 5.27
CA LEU A 102 10.29 4.49 4.14
C LEU A 102 10.86 5.27 2.95
N PRO A 103 11.29 4.62 1.85
CA PRO A 103 11.78 5.34 0.68
C PRO A 103 10.63 6.14 0.03
N PRO A 104 10.94 7.12 -0.84
CA PRO A 104 9.93 7.64 -1.76
C PRO A 104 9.30 6.48 -2.53
N ILE A 105 7.97 6.50 -2.65
CA ILE A 105 7.22 5.53 -3.45
C ILE A 105 6.49 6.29 -4.54
N ASP A 106 6.64 5.80 -5.76
CA ASP A 106 6.02 6.30 -6.98
C ASP A 106 5.73 5.15 -7.97
N ASP A 107 5.21 5.49 -9.15
CA ASP A 107 4.90 4.55 -10.23
C ASP A 107 6.14 3.79 -10.75
N LYS A 108 7.35 4.32 -10.53
CA LYS A 108 8.63 3.75 -10.97
C LYS A 108 9.37 3.00 -9.87
N THR A 109 8.87 3.05 -8.64
CA THR A 109 9.51 2.41 -7.49
C THR A 109 9.58 0.90 -7.69
N ASP A 110 10.77 0.35 -7.45
CA ASP A 110 11.07 -1.08 -7.48
C ASP A 110 10.88 -1.67 -6.07
N CYS A 111 9.79 -2.41 -5.88
CA CYS A 111 9.40 -2.94 -4.56
C CYS A 111 10.14 -4.22 -4.16
N THR A 112 11.00 -4.76 -5.03
CA THR A 112 11.76 -5.99 -4.73
C THR A 112 13.14 -5.70 -4.14
N LYS A 113 13.40 -4.47 -3.70
CA LYS A 113 14.72 -3.97 -3.26
C LYS A 113 14.67 -3.31 -1.90
#